data_AF-A0A271M4A6-F1
#
_entry.id   AF-A0A271M4A6-F1
#
_cell.length_a   1.000
_cell.length_b   1.000
_cell.length_c   1.000
_cell.angle_alpha   90.00
_cell.angle_beta   90.00
_cell.angle_gamma   90.00
#
_symmetry.space_group_name_H-M   'P 1'
#
loop_
_entity.id
_entity.type
_entity.pdbx_description
1 polymer ?
#
loop_
_entity_poly.entity_id
_entity_poly.type
_entity_poly.pdbx_seq_one_letter_code
_entity_poly.pdbx_strand_id
1 'polypeptide(L)' 'KRPDQLVTVFAGQDKEATAKARSYFEGYPPSSPSFALLKDGKICTMVERHEIEGHDPMSVVQKLQEAFDQYCEEI' A
#
# COMPACT_ATOMS: atom_id res chain seq x y z
N LYS A 1 -6.23 -0.05 -15.11
CA LYS A 1 -6.22 1.20 -14.32
C LYS A 1 -4.96 1.23 -13.45
N ARG A 2 -4.37 2.39 -13.14
CA ARG A 2 -3.14 2.45 -12.31
C ARG A 2 -3.08 3.72 -11.47
N PRO A 3 -2.30 3.73 -10.36
CA PRO A 3 -2.03 4.95 -9.60
C PRO A 3 -1.22 5.97 -10.41
N ASP A 4 -1.46 7.27 -10.18
CA ASP A 4 -0.71 8.36 -10.79
C ASP A 4 0.73 8.44 -10.30
N GLN A 5 0.97 8.00 -9.06
CA GLN A 5 2.28 8.03 -8.42
C GLN A 5 2.60 6.67 -7.79
N LEU A 6 3.86 6.26 -7.96
CA LEU A 6 4.44 5.08 -7.32
C LEU A 6 5.63 5.54 -6.48
N VAL A 7 5.50 5.43 -5.16
CA VAL A 7 6.49 5.91 -4.19
C VAL A 7 6.76 4.83 -3.14
N THR A 8 7.88 4.94 -2.42
CA THR A 8 8.26 3.97 -1.39
C THR A 8 8.95 4.65 -0.20
N VAL A 9 8.91 3.99 0.95
CA VAL A 9 9.68 4.32 2.16
C VAL A 9 10.33 3.05 2.69
N PHE A 10 11.57 3.15 3.18
CA PHE A 10 12.31 1.99 3.67
C PHE A 10 12.15 1.82 5.18
N ALA A 11 11.23 0.95 5.60
CA ALA A 11 11.00 0.66 7.01
C ALA A 11 12.29 0.15 7.70
N GLY A 12 12.66 0.79 8.81
CA GLY A 12 13.85 0.48 9.60
C GLY A 12 15.08 1.32 9.25
N GLN A 13 15.22 1.75 7.99
CA GLN A 13 16.30 2.64 7.54
C GLN A 13 15.83 4.11 7.61
N ASP A 14 14.75 4.44 6.89
CA ASP A 14 14.20 5.79 6.82
C ASP A 14 13.07 5.96 7.84
N LYS A 15 13.42 6.01 9.12
CA LYS A 15 12.45 5.99 10.23
C LYS A 15 11.45 7.13 10.18
N GLU A 16 11.91 8.37 9.95
CA GLU A 16 11.05 9.55 9.90
C GLU A 16 10.12 9.54 8.69
N ALA A 17 10.65 9.20 7.50
CA ALA A 17 9.85 9.08 6.29
C ALA A 17 8.78 7.98 6.44
N THR A 18 9.16 6.82 7.00
CA THR A 18 8.22 5.72 7.26
C THR A 18 7.15 6.12 8.27
N ALA A 19 7.52 6.82 9.35
CA ALA A 19 6.56 7.32 10.33
C ALA A 19 5.58 8.33 9.72
N LYS A 20 6.07 9.23 8.87
CA LYS A 20 5.23 10.19 8.15
C LYS A 20 4.28 9.49 7.18
N ALA A 21 4.75 8.53 6.40
CA ALA A 21 3.88 7.73 5.52
C ALA A 21 2.79 7.01 6.31
N ARG A 22 3.14 6.37 7.44
CA ARG A 22 2.19 5.68 8.32
C ARG A 22 1.14 6.60 8.93
N SER A 23 1.40 7.90 9.07
CA SER A 23 0.39 8.86 9.53
C SER A 23 -0.83 8.98 8.59
N TYR A 24 -0.70 8.54 7.34
CA TYR A 24 -1.81 8.49 6.38
C TYR A 24 -2.58 7.15 6.38
N PHE A 25 -2.06 6.10 7.03
CA PHE A 25 -2.62 4.73 6.98
C PHE A 25 -3.61 4.50 8.12
N GLU A 26 -4.57 5.41 8.26
CA GLU A 26 -5.55 5.38 9.35
C GLU A 26 -6.32 4.06 9.39
N GLY A 27 -6.47 3.48 10.59
CA GLY A 27 -7.18 2.21 10.79
C GLY A 27 -6.33 0.95 10.58
N TYR A 28 -5.09 1.06 10.08
CA TYR A 28 -4.21 -0.09 9.86
C TYR A 28 -3.06 -0.14 10.87
N PRO A 29 -2.73 -1.33 11.43
CA PRO A 29 -1.58 -1.48 12.29
C PRO A 29 -0.26 -1.36 11.50
N PRO A 30 0.81 -0.80 12.09
CA PRO A 30 2.08 -0.67 11.40
C PRO A 30 2.72 -2.04 11.14
N SER A 31 2.92 -2.39 9.88
CA SER A 31 3.63 -3.60 9.45
C SER A 31 4.61 -3.32 8.31
N SER A 32 5.42 -4.32 7.94
CA SER A 32 6.34 -4.28 6.80
C SER A 32 6.76 -5.69 6.37
N PRO A 33 6.83 -6.00 5.05
CA PRO A 33 6.40 -5.14 3.93
C PRO A 33 4.88 -4.95 3.90
N SER A 34 4.42 -3.87 3.27
CA SER A 34 3.00 -3.55 3.08
C SER A 34 2.83 -2.57 1.92
N PHE A 35 1.69 -2.62 1.22
CA PHE A 35 1.34 -1.68 0.15
C PHE A 35 0.11 -0.87 0.55
N ALA A 36 0.17 0.45 0.44
CA ALA A 36 -0.97 1.33 0.71
C ALA A 36 -1.37 2.07 -0.56
N LEU A 37 -2.67 2.11 -0.88
CA LEU A 37 -3.21 2.91 -1.96
C LEU A 37 -3.93 4.11 -1.37
N LEU A 38 -3.51 5.31 -1.78
CA LEU A 38 -4.08 6.57 -1.30
C LEU A 38 -4.76 7.33 -2.42
N LYS A 39 -5.81 8.07 -2.07
CA LYS A 39 -6.46 9.06 -2.93
C LYS A 39 -6.62 10.37 -2.15
N ASP A 40 -6.12 11.46 -2.71
CA ASP A 40 -6.18 12.80 -2.10
C ASP A 40 -5.68 12.85 -0.65
N GLY A 41 -4.60 12.11 -0.36
CA GLY A 41 -3.99 12.02 0.97
C GLY A 41 -4.76 11.17 1.98
N LYS A 42 -5.80 10.44 1.56
CA LYS A 42 -6.55 9.51 2.41
C LYS A 42 -6.30 8.07 1.98
N ILE A 43 -6.20 7.16 2.94
CA ILE A 43 -6.07 5.72 2.66
C ILE A 43 -7.37 5.18 2.04
N CYS A 44 -7.24 4.46 0.91
CA CYS A 44 -8.34 3.73 0.29
C CYS A 44 -8.34 2.27 0.73
N THR A 45 -7.18 1.63 0.65
CA THR A 45 -6.97 0.23 1.07
C THR A 45 -5.48 -0.02 1.30
N MET A 46 -5.17 -1.11 2.00
CA MET A 46 -3.81 -1.55 2.27
C MET A 46 -3.73 -3.06 2.11
N VAL A 47 -2.66 -3.54 1.48
CA VAL A 47 -2.23 -4.95 1.52
C VAL A 47 -1.22 -5.07 2.65
N GLU A 48 -1.64 -5.69 3.75
CA GLU A 48 -0.85 -5.80 4.97
C GLU A 48 0.19 -6.91 4.90
N ARG A 49 1.17 -6.89 5.82
CA ARG A 49 2.21 -7.93 5.88
C ARG A 49 1.63 -9.34 5.91
N HIS A 50 0.57 -9.57 6.69
CA HIS A 50 -0.02 -10.90 6.85
C HIS A 50 -0.70 -11.42 5.57
N GLU A 51 -0.96 -10.53 4.60
CA GLU A 51 -1.50 -10.84 3.28
C GLU A 51 -0.41 -11.06 2.22
N ILE A 52 0.85 -10.76 2.56
CA ILE A 52 2.03 -10.89 1.70
C ILE A 52 2.88 -12.07 2.18
N GLU A 53 3.17 -12.13 3.47
CA GLU A 53 3.97 -13.18 4.08
C GLU A 53 3.26 -14.53 3.94
N GLY A 54 3.97 -15.52 3.41
CA GLY A 54 3.43 -16.86 3.17
C GLY A 54 2.45 -16.98 2.01
N HIS A 55 2.21 -15.90 1.25
CA HIS A 55 1.32 -15.91 0.07
C HIS A 55 2.11 -16.01 -1.23
N ASP A 56 1.49 -16.58 -2.26
CA ASP A 56 2.07 -16.64 -3.60
C ASP A 56 2.14 -15.23 -4.21
N PRO A 57 3.22 -14.87 -4.95
CA PRO A 57 3.35 -13.57 -5.59
C PRO A 57 2.15 -13.18 -6.45
N MET A 58 1.54 -14.14 -7.17
CA MET A 58 0.38 -13.87 -8.02
C MET A 58 -0.85 -13.48 -7.20
N SER A 59 -1.01 -14.04 -6.00
CA SER A 59 -2.10 -13.65 -5.09
C SER A 59 -1.95 -12.20 -4.63
N VAL A 60 -0.72 -11.76 -4.34
CA VAL A 60 -0.45 -10.36 -3.96
C VAL A 60 -0.69 -9.42 -5.15
N VAL A 61 -0.24 -9.81 -6.35
CA VAL A 61 -0.49 -9.05 -7.59
C VAL A 61 -1.99 -8.89 -7.84
N GLN A 62 -2.77 -9.96 -7.67
CA GLN A 62 -4.21 -9.90 -7.86
C GLN A 62 -4.88 -8.91 -6.90
N LYS A 63 -4.52 -8.92 -5.61
CA LYS A 63 -5.03 -7.94 -4.64
C LYS A 63 -4.73 -6.50 -5.04
N LEU A 64 -3.52 -6.25 -5.55
CA LEU A 64 -3.15 -4.92 -6.05
C LEU A 64 -3.94 -4.54 -7.30
N GLN A 65 -4.14 -5.46 -8.24
CA GLN A 65 -4.96 -5.24 -9.43
C GLN A 65 -6.41 -4.91 -9.08
N GLU A 66 -7.02 -5.69 -8.17
CA GLU A 66 -8.38 -5.44 -7.68
C GLU A 66 -8.51 -4.06 -7.03
N ALA A 67 -7.52 -3.66 -6.21
CA ALA A 67 -7.46 -2.32 -5.63
C ALA A 67 -7.34 -1.23 -6.71
N PHE A 68 -6.49 -1.42 -7.71
CA PHE A 68 -6.35 -0.45 -8.81
C PHE A 68 -7.63 -0.34 -9.63
N ASP A 69 -8.31 -1.46 -9.89
CA ASP A 69 -9.55 -1.44 -10.67
C ASP A 69 -10.70 -0.75 -9.95
N GLN A 70 -10.73 -0.85 -8.61
CA GLN A 70 -11.71 -0.20 -7.75
C GLN A 70 -11.43 1.31 -7.58
N TYR A 71 -10.19 1.72 -7.38
CA TYR A 71 -9.87 3.08 -6.92
C TYR A 71 -9.17 3.98 -7.94
N CYS A 72 -8.59 3.42 -9.01
CA CYS A 72 -7.87 4.18 -10.03
C CYS A 72 -8.72 4.40 -11.29
N GLU A 73 -8.32 5.40 -12.07
CA GLU A 73 -8.94 5.71 -13.35
C GLU A 73 -8.21 5.03 -14.52
N GLU A 74 -8.87 5.00 -15.67
CA GLU A 74 -8.26 4.54 -16.91
C GLU A 74 -7.30 5.62 -17.43
N ILE A 75 -6.19 5.21 -18.05
CA ILE A 75 -5.13 6.13 -18.51
C ILE A 75 -5.53 6.75 -19.83
#